data_AF-X1VH91-F1
#
_entry.id   AF-X1VH91-F1
#
_cell.length_a   1.000
_cell.length_b   1.000
_cell.length_c   1.000
_cell.angle_alpha   90.00
_cell.angle_beta   90.00
_cell.angle_gamma   90.00
#
_symmetry.space_group_name_H-M   'P 1'
#
loop_
_entity.id
_entity.type
_entity.pdbx_description
1 polymer ?
#
loop_
_entity_poly.entity_id
_entity_poly.type
_entity_poly.pdbx_seq_one_letter_code
_entity_poly.pdbx_strand_id
1 'polypeptide(L)'
;MIQLKVQSPFANFLAGIGASVPLGASGIVTVWGRNDMSTNQKLGIAWSIADPDGEIVEEYSRWESFATAPGDEQSFIGGRFDI
;
A
#
# COMPACT_ATOMS: atom_id res chain seq x y z
N MET A 1 -39.44 -28.20 8.57
CA MET A 1 -38.76 -27.03 9.18
C MET A 1 -37.76 -26.51 8.18
N ILE A 2 -37.93 -25.28 7.69
CA ILE A 2 -37.00 -24.62 6.76
C ILE A 2 -36.38 -23.47 7.53
N GLN A 3 -35.05 -23.52 7.73
CA GLN A 3 -34.28 -22.44 8.34
C GLN A 3 -34.08 -21.32 7.30
N LEU A 4 -34.73 -20.18 7.52
CA LEU A 4 -34.55 -18.98 6.70
C LEU A 4 -33.37 -18.19 7.28
N LYS A 5 -32.20 -18.29 6.63
CA LYS A 5 -31.02 -17.49 7.01
C LYS A 5 -31.20 -16.08 6.44
N VAL A 6 -31.72 -15.16 7.26
CA VAL A 6 -31.76 -13.73 6.91
C VAL A 6 -30.35 -13.17 7.09
N GLN A 7 -29.65 -12.89 5.99
CA GLN A 7 -28.46 -12.06 6.04
C GLN A 7 -28.89 -10.62 6.32
N SER A 8 -28.47 -10.08 7.47
CA SER A 8 -28.76 -8.69 7.82
C SER A 8 -28.01 -7.76 6.87
N PRO A 9 -28.66 -6.77 6.24
CA PRO A 9 -27.96 -5.76 5.41
C PRO A 9 -27.05 -4.84 6.25
N PHE A 10 -27.10 -4.95 7.58
CA PHE A 10 -26.32 -4.12 8.51
C PHE A 10 -25.01 -4.77 8.97
N ALA A 11 -24.69 -6.00 8.57
CA ALA A 11 -23.41 -6.63 8.89
C ALA A 11 -22.21 -5.81 8.33
N ASN A 12 -22.43 -5.12 7.21
CA ASN A 12 -21.40 -4.28 6.57
C ASN A 12 -21.23 -2.91 7.24
N PHE A 13 -22.12 -2.49 8.15
CA PHE A 13 -22.02 -1.17 8.80
C PHE A 13 -21.03 -1.17 9.98
N LEU A 14 -20.67 -2.34 10.50
CA LEU A 14 -19.67 -2.49 11.58
C LEU A 14 -18.28 -2.87 11.06
N ALA A 15 -18.12 -3.14 9.77
CA ALA A 15 -16.80 -3.34 9.15
C ALA A 15 -16.04 -2.00 8.97
N GLY A 16 -16.73 -0.86 9.08
CA GLY A 16 -16.17 0.48 8.81
C GLY A 16 -15.35 1.12 9.95
N ILE A 17 -14.99 0.39 11.01
CA ILE A 17 -14.12 0.92 12.07
C ILE A 17 -12.62 0.72 11.79
N GLY A 18 -12.26 0.14 10.65
CA GLY A 18 -10.90 0.09 10.13
C GLY A 18 -10.85 0.68 8.72
N ALA A 19 -10.33 1.91 8.59
CA ALA A 19 -10.12 2.63 7.33
C ALA A 19 -11.39 2.84 6.46
N SER A 20 -12.03 4.02 6.59
CA SER A 20 -13.06 4.49 5.66
C SER A 20 -12.49 4.84 4.29
N VAL A 21 -12.03 3.84 3.53
CA VAL A 21 -11.71 4.02 2.12
C VAL A 21 -13.02 3.95 1.31
N PRO A 22 -13.38 4.98 0.53
CA PRO A 22 -14.53 4.94 -0.35
C PRO A 22 -14.42 3.81 -1.38
N LEU A 23 -15.49 3.06 -1.61
CA LEU A 23 -15.56 2.06 -2.67
C LEU A 23 -15.30 2.69 -4.05
N GLY A 24 -14.42 2.09 -4.84
CA GLY A 24 -14.02 2.61 -6.15
C GLY A 24 -12.99 3.74 -6.07
N ALA A 25 -12.34 3.90 -4.91
CA ALA A 25 -11.17 4.74 -4.80
C ALA A 25 -9.96 4.03 -5.41
N SER A 26 -9.01 4.84 -5.89
CA SER A 26 -7.70 4.34 -6.32
C SER A 26 -6.60 5.07 -5.58
N GLY A 27 -5.54 4.34 -5.23
CA GLY A 27 -4.38 4.86 -4.54
C GLY A 27 -3.11 4.79 -5.40
N ILE A 28 -2.13 5.60 -5.02
CA ILE A 28 -0.73 5.47 -5.48
C ILE A 28 0.15 5.63 -4.24
N VAL A 29 1.07 4.70 -4.02
CA VAL A 29 2.08 4.83 -2.98
C VAL A 29 3.31 5.54 -3.55
N THR A 30 3.78 6.55 -2.83
CA THR A 30 5.05 7.23 -3.11
C THR A 30 5.88 7.24 -1.83
N VAL A 31 7.15 6.82 -1.93
CA VAL A 31 8.09 6.79 -0.82
C VAL A 31 9.36 7.54 -1.21
N TRP A 32 9.91 8.28 -0.25
CA TRP A 32 11.23 8.93 -0.36
C TRP A 32 12.16 8.33 0.68
N GLY A 33 13.39 8.00 0.27
CA GLY A 33 14.47 7.58 1.17
C GLY A 33 15.65 8.53 1.07
N ARG A 34 16.14 9.04 2.20
CA ARG A 34 17.34 9.89 2.26
C ARG A 34 18.54 9.05 2.66
N ASN A 35 19.68 9.26 2.01
CA ASN A 35 20.94 8.64 2.40
C ASN A 35 21.65 9.48 3.48
N ASP A 36 21.47 9.12 4.75
CA ASP A 36 22.12 9.79 5.88
C ASP A 36 23.56 9.30 6.16
N MET A 37 24.10 8.41 5.32
CA MET A 37 25.48 7.95 5.43
C MET A 37 26.47 8.94 4.80
N SER A 38 27.74 8.88 5.20
CA SER A 38 28.80 9.74 4.65
C SER A 38 29.34 9.29 3.28
N THR A 39 28.79 8.22 2.71
CA THR A 39 29.20 7.66 1.41
C THR A 39 27.99 7.41 0.53
N ASN A 40 28.20 7.31 -0.79
CA ASN A 40 27.14 6.96 -1.72
C ASN A 40 26.59 5.57 -1.39
N GLN A 41 25.27 5.46 -1.25
CA GLN A 41 24.59 4.20 -0.97
C GLN A 41 23.59 3.90 -2.06
N LYS A 42 23.45 2.61 -2.39
CA LYS A 42 22.41 2.13 -3.29
C LYS A 42 21.14 1.85 -2.48
N LEU A 43 20.10 2.63 -2.69
CA LEU A 43 18.82 2.51 -1.99
C LEU A 43 17.88 1.55 -2.73
N GLY A 44 17.15 0.75 -1.95
CA GLY A 44 16.16 -0.18 -2.45
C GLY A 44 14.97 -0.24 -1.51
N ILE A 45 13.83 -0.60 -2.07
CA ILE A 45 12.59 -0.70 -1.31
C ILE A 45 11.71 -1.81 -1.87
N ALA A 46 10.90 -2.38 -0.98
CA ALA A 46 9.79 -3.25 -1.34
C ALA A 46 8.60 -2.96 -0.44
N TRP A 47 7.39 -3.09 -0.99
CA TRP A 47 6.14 -3.04 -0.22
C TRP A 47 5.07 -3.91 -0.88
N SER A 48 4.07 -4.25 -0.08
CA SER A 48 2.83 -4.86 -0.54
C SER A 48 1.65 -4.09 0.02
N ILE A 49 0.57 -4.02 -0.75
CA ILE A 49 -0.68 -3.39 -0.38
C ILE A 49 -1.75 -4.46 -0.39
N ALA A 50 -2.43 -4.61 0.74
CA ALA A 50 -3.57 -5.50 0.89
C ALA A 50 -4.87 -4.69 0.95
N ASP A 51 -5.93 -5.22 0.35
CA ASP A 51 -7.28 -4.72 0.57
C ASP A 51 -7.81 -5.11 1.97
N PRO A 52 -9.00 -4.64 2.38
CA PRO A 52 -9.60 -5.00 3.67
C PRO A 52 -9.91 -6.49 3.85
N ASP A 53 -10.09 -7.25 2.76
CA ASP A 53 -10.30 -8.70 2.78
C ASP A 53 -8.97 -9.47 2.91
N GLY A 54 -7.83 -8.77 2.81
CA GLY A 54 -6.48 -9.28 2.95
C GLY A 54 -5.84 -9.73 1.63
N GLU A 55 -6.46 -9.45 0.49
CA GLU A 55 -5.92 -9.77 -0.84
C GLU A 55 -4.87 -8.72 -1.26
N ILE A 56 -3.74 -9.18 -1.79
CA ILE A 56 -2.67 -8.29 -2.26
C ILE A 56 -3.07 -7.65 -3.59
N VAL A 57 -3.32 -6.34 -3.57
CA VAL A 57 -3.69 -5.54 -4.75
C VAL A 57 -2.49 -4.86 -5.41
N GLU A 58 -1.37 -4.75 -4.70
CA GLU A 58 -0.10 -4.31 -5.27
C GLU A 58 1.09 -4.98 -4.58
N GLU A 59 2.09 -5.38 -5.37
CA GLU A 59 3.42 -5.72 -4.91
C GLU A 59 4.45 -4.89 -5.70
N TYR A 60 5.33 -4.19 -4.99
CA TYR A 60 6.35 -3.34 -5.59
C TYR A 60 7.72 -3.67 -4.99
N SER A 61 8.74 -3.74 -5.85
CA SER A 61 10.13 -3.84 -5.42
C SER A 61 11.04 -3.21 -6.45
N ARG A 62 11.98 -2.37 -5.98
CA ARG A 62 12.95 -1.71 -6.84
C ARG A 62 14.22 -1.37 -6.07
N TRP A 63 15.35 -1.59 -6.72
CA TRP A 63 16.60 -0.91 -6.41
C TRP A 63 16.79 0.26 -7.38
N GLU A 64 17.36 1.37 -6.90
CA GLU A 64 17.75 2.45 -7.80
C GLU A 64 18.80 1.98 -8.82
N SER A 65 18.96 2.68 -9.95
CA SER A 65 19.93 2.28 -10.97
C SER A 65 21.37 2.58 -10.53
N PHE A 66 21.56 3.69 -9.82
CA PHE A 66 22.86 4.19 -9.38
C PHE A 66 22.96 4.20 -7.86
N ALA A 67 23.54 5.24 -7.27
CA ALA A 67 23.61 5.42 -5.83
C ALA A 67 23.17 6.84 -5.48
N THR A 68 22.52 6.98 -4.33
CA THR A 68 22.17 8.26 -3.73
C THR A 68 23.37 8.82 -2.96
N ALA A 69 23.72 10.08 -3.18
CA ALA A 69 24.84 10.73 -2.48
C ALA A 69 24.49 11.05 -1.01
N PRO A 70 25.48 11.33 -0.14
CA PRO A 70 25.23 11.76 1.24
C PRO A 70 24.31 12.97 1.32
N GLY A 71 23.22 12.86 2.08
CA GLY A 71 22.21 13.90 2.28
C GLY A 71 21.16 13.99 1.17
N ASP A 72 21.34 13.31 0.04
CA ASP A 72 20.39 13.30 -1.07
C ASP A 72 19.26 12.28 -0.87
N GLU A 73 18.20 12.40 -1.67
CA GLU A 73 16.99 11.59 -1.61
C GLU A 73 16.73 10.80 -2.90
N GLN A 74 16.20 9.59 -2.76
CA GLN A 74 15.68 8.76 -3.85
C GLN A 74 14.17 8.58 -3.71
N SER A 75 13.44 8.86 -4.79
CA SER A 75 12.00 8.63 -4.88
C SER A 75 11.68 7.24 -5.43
N PHE A 76 10.65 6.61 -4.89
CA PHE A 76 10.05 5.37 -5.38
C PHE A 76 8.54 5.58 -5.52
N ILE A 77 8.02 5.38 -6.73
CA ILE A 77 6.61 5.58 -7.04
C ILE A 77 6.05 4.23 -7.49
N GLY A 78 4.99 3.80 -6.83
CA GLY A 78 4.28 2.56 -7.10
C GLY A 78 3.36 2.62 -8.30
N GLY A 79 2.60 1.54 -8.45
CA GLY A 79 1.48 1.49 -9.38
C GLY A 79 0.30 2.29 -8.85
N ARG A 80 -0.74 2.34 -9.68
CA ARG A 80 -2.08 2.66 -9.23
C ARG A 80 -2.77 1.36 -8.87
N PHE A 81 -3.43 1.32 -7.73
CA PHE A 81 -4.23 0.19 -7.28
C PHE A 81 -5.65 0.65 -6.94
N ASP A 82 -6.59 -0.26 -7.09
CA ASP A 82 -8.01 -0.05 -6.79
C ASP A 82 -8.39 -0.76 -5.49
N ILE A 83 -9.38 -0.22 -4.77
CA ILE A 83 -9.87 -0.66 -3.45
C ILE A 83 -11.38 -0.47 -3.31
#